data_AF-L7W8Z4-F1
#
_entry.id   AF-L7W8Z4-F1
#
_cell.length_a   1.000
_cell.length_b   1.000
_cell.length_c   1.000
_cell.angle_alpha   90.00
_cell.angle_beta   90.00
_cell.angle_gamma   90.00
#
_symmetry.space_group_name_H-M   'P 1'
#
loop_
_entity.id
_entity.type
_entity.pdbx_description
1 polymer ?
#
loop_
_entity_poly.entity_id
_entity_poly.type
_entity_poly.pdbx_seq_one_letter_code
_entity_poly.pdbx_strand_id
1 'polypeptide(L)'
;MTVKDLFRLVFKSIGLGVFFYSTINIFALIGPLLYTEEKTHFFLYLAGSLLALILVYLLFFVFIDRLISILKLDQGFDSQVVHLGEISTSKVFEIVLFTLGMINIVSVLPDFAHWFFMKFQSDVSHQSTDLYVQINNYDIAYNCCYLAIGVLVILLRKQIVKLLE
;
A
#
# COMPACT_ATOMS: atom_id res chain seq x y z
N MET A 1 18.32 -20.37 3.26
CA MET A 1 18.67 -19.18 2.47
C MET A 1 19.88 -18.51 3.10
N THR A 2 20.67 -17.72 2.36
CA THR A 2 21.77 -16.97 2.96
C THR A 2 21.23 -15.80 3.79
N VAL A 3 22.01 -15.28 4.76
CA VAL A 3 21.62 -14.07 5.50
C VAL A 3 21.37 -12.88 4.55
N LYS A 4 22.09 -12.82 3.43
CA LYS A 4 21.86 -11.86 2.35
C LYS A 4 20.46 -11.99 1.73
N ASP A 5 20.01 -13.23 1.47
CA ASP A 5 18.65 -13.49 0.96
C ASP A 5 17.58 -13.10 1.98
N LEU A 6 17.84 -13.29 3.28
CA LEU A 6 16.95 -12.83 4.35
C LEU A 6 16.80 -11.31 4.31
N PHE A 7 17.90 -10.57 4.23
CA PHE A 7 17.84 -9.12 4.12
C PHE A 7 17.12 -8.69 2.83
N ARG A 8 17.40 -9.35 1.70
CA ARG A 8 16.68 -9.10 0.46
C ARG A 8 15.17 -9.31 0.63
N LEU A 9 14.76 -10.37 1.32
CA LEU A 9 13.35 -10.65 1.63
C LEU A 9 12.73 -9.54 2.49
N VAL A 10 13.42 -9.12 3.56
CA VAL A 10 12.95 -8.07 4.48
C VAL A 10 12.79 -6.74 3.73
N PHE A 11 13.80 -6.32 2.97
CA PHE A 11 13.73 -5.08 2.21
C PHE A 11 12.65 -5.12 1.12
N LYS A 12 12.49 -6.23 0.38
CA LYS A 12 11.38 -6.38 -0.57
C LYS A 12 10.02 -6.31 0.15
N SER A 13 9.90 -6.87 1.35
CA SER A 13 8.66 -6.82 2.14
C SER A 13 8.32 -5.40 2.57
N ILE A 14 9.30 -4.64 3.05
CA ILE A 14 9.15 -3.21 3.39
C ILE A 14 8.79 -2.40 2.13
N GLY A 15 9.56 -2.58 1.07
CA GLY A 15 9.35 -1.90 -0.21
C GLY A 15 7.97 -2.15 -0.79
N LEU A 16 7.46 -3.37 -0.64
CA LEU A 16 6.13 -3.76 -1.07
C LEU A 16 5.05 -3.05 -0.25
N GLY A 17 5.19 -2.95 1.08
CA GLY A 17 4.30 -2.14 1.91
C GLY A 17 4.28 -0.66 1.50
N VAL A 18 5.46 -0.06 1.30
CA VAL A 18 5.58 1.35 0.87
C VAL A 18 5.02 1.56 -0.53
N PHE A 19 5.25 0.62 -1.45
CA PHE A 19 4.74 0.65 -2.81
C PHE A 19 3.21 0.60 -2.85
N PHE A 20 2.61 -0.26 -2.03
CA PHE A 20 1.16 -0.33 -1.88
C PHE A 20 0.59 0.97 -1.33
N TYR A 21 1.15 1.49 -0.25
CA TYR A 21 0.69 2.75 0.33
C TYR A 21 0.79 3.91 -0.66
N SER A 22 1.90 4.01 -1.41
CA SER A 22 2.09 5.03 -2.44
C SER A 22 1.07 4.91 -3.58
N THR A 23 0.77 3.68 -4.00
CA THR A 23 -0.22 3.40 -5.05
C THR A 23 -1.61 3.84 -4.59
N ILE A 24 -2.01 3.49 -3.36
CA ILE A 24 -3.32 3.89 -2.83
C ILE A 24 -3.46 5.41 -2.77
N ASN A 25 -2.41 6.13 -2.33
CA ASN A 25 -2.43 7.59 -2.32
C ASN A 25 -2.63 8.17 -3.72
N ILE A 26 -2.00 7.59 -4.76
CA ILE A 26 -2.22 8.04 -6.15
C ILE A 26 -3.68 7.84 -6.58
N PHE A 27 -4.29 6.70 -6.25
CA PHE A 27 -5.69 6.44 -6.60
C PHE A 27 -6.66 7.34 -5.82
N ALA A 28 -6.38 7.60 -4.55
CA ALA A 28 -7.16 8.51 -3.72
C ALA A 28 -7.24 9.93 -4.32
N LEU A 29 -6.19 10.36 -5.01
CA LEU A 29 -6.14 11.67 -5.67
C LEU A 29 -7.09 11.79 -6.87
N ILE A 30 -7.60 10.69 -7.43
CA ILE A 30 -8.53 10.76 -8.58
C ILE A 30 -9.81 11.52 -8.22
N GLY A 31 -10.32 11.37 -6.99
CA GLY A 31 -11.50 12.08 -6.52
C GLY A 31 -11.32 13.61 -6.56
N PRO A 32 -10.36 14.18 -5.81
CA PRO A 32 -10.13 15.62 -5.76
C PRO A 32 -9.84 16.24 -7.12
N LEU A 33 -9.16 15.52 -8.02
CA LEU A 33 -8.88 16.00 -9.39
C LEU A 33 -10.14 16.44 -10.13
N LEU A 34 -11.27 15.76 -9.90
CA LEU A 34 -12.53 16.02 -10.59
C LEU A 34 -13.28 17.23 -10.02
N TYR A 35 -12.99 17.64 -8.79
CA TYR A 35 -13.77 18.65 -8.06
C TYR A 35 -12.97 19.91 -7.65
N THR A 36 -11.65 19.93 -7.86
CA THR A 36 -10.80 21.08 -7.50
C THR A 36 -10.60 22.07 -8.65
N GLU A 37 -10.75 23.36 -8.32
CA GLU A 37 -10.39 24.49 -9.20
C GLU A 37 -8.85 24.64 -9.30
N GLU A 38 -8.10 24.25 -8.26
CA GLU A 38 -6.65 24.43 -8.17
C GLU A 38 -5.85 23.26 -8.76
N LYS A 39 -5.98 23.06 -10.06
CA LYS A 39 -5.37 21.92 -10.78
C LYS A 39 -3.84 21.87 -10.70
N THR A 40 -3.16 23.01 -10.59
CA THR A 40 -1.69 23.08 -10.58
C THR A 40 -1.07 22.39 -9.37
N HIS A 41 -1.58 22.65 -8.16
CA HIS A 41 -1.10 22.02 -6.93
C HIS A 41 -1.32 20.50 -6.97
N PHE A 42 -2.46 20.09 -7.54
CA PHE A 42 -2.78 18.69 -7.73
C PHE A 42 -1.79 17.98 -8.67
N PHE A 43 -1.50 18.54 -9.84
CA PHE A 43 -0.56 17.94 -10.79
C PHE A 43 0.85 17.81 -10.20
N LEU A 44 1.27 18.78 -9.40
CA LEU A 44 2.57 18.74 -8.71
C LEU A 44 2.61 17.63 -7.66
N TYR A 45 1.53 17.45 -6.89
CA TYR A 45 1.43 16.36 -5.92
C TYR A 45 1.37 14.98 -6.59
N LEU A 46 0.63 14.84 -7.69
CA LEU A 46 0.59 13.61 -8.50
C LEU A 46 1.97 13.28 -9.07
N ALA A 47 2.66 14.26 -9.65
CA ALA A 47 4.01 14.08 -10.20
C ALA A 47 5.00 13.67 -9.10
N GLY A 48 4.93 14.30 -7.92
CA GLY A 48 5.74 13.93 -6.75
C GLY A 48 5.47 12.50 -6.27
N SER A 49 4.20 12.09 -6.25
CA SER A 49 3.79 10.74 -5.85
C SER A 49 4.26 9.67 -6.85
N LEU A 50 4.17 9.94 -8.15
CA LEU A 50 4.69 9.07 -9.20
C LEU A 50 6.22 8.95 -9.12
N LEU A 51 6.92 10.06 -8.92
CA LEU A 51 8.37 10.05 -8.74
C LEU A 51 8.78 9.26 -7.50
N ALA A 52 8.08 9.43 -6.37
CA ALA A 52 8.30 8.64 -5.17
C ALA A 52 8.09 7.14 -5.42
N LEU A 53 7.04 6.77 -6.17
CA LEU A 53 6.76 5.37 -6.52
C LEU A 53 7.87 4.76 -7.39
N ILE A 54 8.40 5.52 -8.35
CA ILE A 54 9.56 5.11 -9.16
C ILE A 54 10.79 4.92 -8.27
N LEU A 55 11.06 5.84 -7.34
CA LEU A 55 12.19 5.73 -6.42
C LEU A 55 12.07 4.52 -5.49
N VAL A 56 10.88 4.26 -4.94
CA VAL A 56 10.60 3.07 -4.12
C VAL A 56 10.86 1.80 -4.93
N TYR A 57 10.35 1.75 -6.16
CA TYR A 57 10.58 0.62 -7.06
C TYR A 57 12.08 0.38 -7.30
N LEU A 58 12.82 1.43 -7.66
CA LEU A 58 14.25 1.34 -7.91
C LEU A 58 15.03 0.91 -6.66
N LEU A 59 14.74 1.50 -5.50
CA LEU A 59 15.51 1.27 -4.28
C LEU A 59 15.28 -0.13 -3.70
N PHE A 60 14.03 -0.57 -3.61
CA PHE A 60 13.69 -1.82 -2.92
C PHE A 60 13.62 -3.05 -3.83
N PHE A 61 13.48 -2.89 -5.14
CA PHE A 61 13.37 -4.02 -6.07
C PHE A 61 14.54 -4.14 -7.02
N VAL A 62 15.09 -3.03 -7.53
CA VAL A 62 16.19 -3.04 -8.52
C VAL A 62 17.57 -2.97 -7.85
N PHE A 63 17.77 -2.04 -6.92
CA PHE A 63 19.08 -1.76 -6.32
C PHE A 63 19.31 -2.41 -4.95
N ILE A 64 18.46 -3.36 -4.58
CA ILE A 64 18.50 -4.00 -3.25
C ILE A 64 19.85 -4.63 -2.92
N ASP A 65 20.49 -5.29 -3.89
CA ASP A 65 21.79 -5.94 -3.67
C ASP A 65 22.91 -4.94 -3.42
N ARG A 66 22.84 -3.79 -4.09
CA ARG A 66 23.76 -2.67 -3.84
C ARG A 66 23.49 -2.06 -2.48
N LEU A 67 22.22 -1.90 -2.10
CA LEU A 67 21.84 -1.36 -0.81
C LEU A 67 22.34 -2.24 0.35
N ILE A 68 22.17 -3.56 0.24
CA ILE A 68 22.70 -4.53 1.21
C ILE A 68 24.23 -4.43 1.31
N SER A 69 24.92 -4.32 0.17
CA SER A 69 26.38 -4.20 0.12
C SER A 69 26.91 -2.88 0.69
N ILE A 70 26.24 -1.75 0.39
CA ILE A 70 26.60 -0.42 0.91
C ILE A 70 26.42 -0.37 2.41
N LEU A 71 25.30 -0.91 2.91
CA LEU A 71 25.02 -1.00 4.33
C LEU A 71 25.83 -2.11 5.03
N LYS A 72 26.60 -2.90 4.27
CA LYS A 72 27.43 -4.01 4.76
C LYS A 72 26.66 -5.00 5.63
N LEU A 73 25.38 -5.20 5.34
CA LEU A 73 24.49 -6.03 6.17
C LEU A 73 24.82 -7.52 6.05
N ASP A 74 25.46 -7.94 4.97
CA ASP A 74 25.94 -9.30 4.76
C ASP A 74 27.32 -9.56 5.41
N GLN A 75 28.04 -8.53 5.87
CA GLN A 75 29.38 -8.71 6.46
C GLN A 75 29.33 -9.44 7.80
N GLY A 76 30.17 -10.47 7.95
CA GLY A 76 30.25 -11.31 9.15
C GLY A 76 29.29 -12.51 9.16
N PHE A 77 28.47 -12.67 8.11
CA PHE A 77 27.46 -13.71 7.99
C PHE A 77 27.66 -14.64 6.78
N ASP A 78 28.82 -14.59 6.12
CA ASP A 78 29.09 -15.28 4.85
C ASP A 78 28.89 -16.81 4.91
N SER A 79 29.03 -17.42 6.10
CA SER A 79 28.83 -18.85 6.33
C SER A 79 27.49 -19.22 6.99
N GLN A 80 26.66 -18.23 7.35
CA GLN A 80 25.41 -18.49 8.04
C GLN A 80 24.27 -18.74 7.05
N VAL A 81 23.72 -19.95 7.14
CA VAL A 81 22.50 -20.34 6.43
C VAL A 81 21.33 -20.24 7.39
N VAL A 82 20.33 -19.44 7.03
CA VAL A 82 19.09 -19.32 7.77
C VAL A 82 18.14 -20.41 7.28
N HIS A 83 17.72 -21.28 8.20
CA HIS A 83 16.72 -22.31 7.98
C HIS A 83 15.37 -21.84 8.53
N LEU A 84 14.45 -21.43 7.66
CA LEU A 84 13.06 -21.07 8.02
C LEU A 84 12.12 -22.29 8.15
N GLY A 85 12.68 -23.49 8.36
CA GLY A 85 11.94 -24.76 8.29
C GLY A 85 11.45 -25.07 6.87
N GLU A 86 10.25 -25.66 6.76
CA GLU A 86 9.62 -26.03 5.46
C GLU A 86 8.92 -24.85 4.75
N ILE A 87 9.06 -23.62 5.27
CA ILE A 87 8.40 -22.45 4.70
C ILE A 87 9.26 -21.89 3.56
N SER A 88 8.74 -21.94 2.34
CA SER A 88 9.37 -21.31 1.18
C SER A 88 9.27 -19.79 1.26
N THR A 89 10.26 -19.08 0.70
CA THR A 89 10.27 -17.62 0.57
C THR A 89 8.98 -17.08 -0.06
N SER A 90 8.44 -17.81 -1.05
CA SER A 90 7.16 -17.53 -1.70
C SER A 90 6.00 -17.45 -0.71
N LYS A 91 5.91 -18.42 0.23
CA LYS A 91 4.91 -18.43 1.30
C LYS A 91 5.08 -17.27 2.28
N VAL A 92 6.31 -16.86 2.57
CA VAL A 92 6.57 -15.69 3.43
C VAL A 92 6.01 -14.43 2.79
N PHE A 93 6.26 -14.21 1.50
CA PHE A 93 5.67 -13.07 0.79
C PHE A 93 4.15 -13.14 0.71
N GLU A 94 3.56 -14.33 0.51
CA GLU A 94 2.10 -14.49 0.55
C GLU A 94 1.52 -14.07 1.91
N ILE A 95 2.17 -14.43 3.03
CA ILE A 95 1.74 -14.05 4.38
C ILE A 95 1.88 -12.53 4.57
N VAL A 96 2.99 -11.93 4.13
CA VAL A 96 3.20 -10.47 4.19
C VAL A 96 2.11 -9.75 3.40
N LEU A 97 1.85 -10.16 2.16
CA LEU A 97 0.81 -9.60 1.30
C LEU A 97 -0.59 -9.73 1.91
N PHE A 98 -0.90 -10.91 2.45
CA PHE A 98 -2.17 -11.14 3.14
C PHE A 98 -2.33 -10.21 4.34
N THR A 99 -1.28 -10.09 5.17
CA THR A 99 -1.28 -9.25 6.36
C THR A 99 -1.43 -7.77 5.99
N LEU A 100 -0.71 -7.29 4.97
CA LEU A 100 -0.82 -5.92 4.47
C LEU A 100 -2.24 -5.62 3.96
N GLY A 101 -2.81 -6.52 3.16
CA GLY A 101 -4.18 -6.35 2.67
C GLY A 101 -5.21 -6.32 3.80
N MET A 102 -5.05 -7.19 4.81
CA MET A 102 -5.93 -7.21 5.98
C MET A 102 -5.79 -5.95 6.84
N ILE A 103 -4.58 -5.46 7.08
CA ILE A 103 -4.35 -4.21 7.81
C ILE A 103 -5.06 -3.06 7.10
N ASN A 104 -4.90 -2.94 5.78
CA ASN A 104 -5.56 -1.90 4.98
C ASN A 104 -7.09 -1.97 5.06
N ILE A 105 -7.65 -3.18 5.08
CA ILE A 105 -9.10 -3.37 5.22
C ILE A 105 -9.54 -2.93 6.61
N VAL A 106 -8.91 -3.46 7.66
CA VAL A 106 -9.30 -3.21 9.06
C VAL A 106 -9.13 -1.74 9.44
N SER A 107 -8.11 -1.05 8.92
CA SER A 107 -7.85 0.35 9.23
C SER A 107 -8.92 1.30 8.70
N VAL A 108 -9.60 0.93 7.61
CA VAL A 108 -10.51 1.82 6.88
C VAL A 108 -11.98 1.38 7.00
N LEU A 109 -12.23 0.11 7.30
CA LEU A 109 -13.59 -0.43 7.39
C LEU A 109 -14.51 0.34 8.36
N PRO A 110 -14.06 0.77 9.57
CA PRO A 110 -14.92 1.54 10.47
C PRO A 110 -15.34 2.89 9.88
N ASP A 111 -14.39 3.63 9.31
CA ASP A 111 -14.65 4.94 8.70
C ASP A 111 -15.54 4.78 7.47
N PHE A 112 -15.28 3.78 6.63
CA PHE A 112 -16.13 3.46 5.50
C PHE A 112 -17.57 3.21 5.92
N ALA A 113 -17.79 2.35 6.93
CA ALA A 113 -19.12 2.04 7.44
C ALA A 113 -19.82 3.29 8.01
N HIS A 114 -19.09 4.12 8.75
CA HIS A 114 -19.59 5.38 9.30
C HIS A 114 -20.05 6.32 8.18
N TRP A 115 -19.18 6.63 7.22
CA TRP A 115 -19.50 7.56 6.14
C TRP A 115 -20.58 7.04 5.20
N PHE A 116 -20.58 5.74 4.93
CA PHE A 116 -21.63 5.11 4.13
C PHE A 116 -22.99 5.22 4.82
N PHE A 117 -23.06 4.96 6.13
CA PHE A 117 -24.29 5.09 6.90
C PHE A 117 -24.79 6.55 6.95
N MET A 118 -23.88 7.50 7.21
CA MET A 118 -24.19 8.92 7.22
C MET A 118 -24.75 9.40 5.86
N LYS A 119 -24.15 8.92 4.76
CA LYS A 119 -24.62 9.21 3.40
C LYS A 119 -26.00 8.64 3.13
N PHE A 120 -26.22 7.37 3.49
CA PHE A 120 -27.53 6.74 3.37
C PHE A 120 -28.61 7.49 4.16
N GLN A 121 -28.31 7.86 5.41
CA GLN A 121 -29.25 8.61 6.26
C GLN A 121 -29.61 9.98 5.67
N SER A 122 -28.62 10.71 5.15
CA SER A 122 -28.83 12.01 4.50
C SER A 122 -29.74 11.87 3.27
N ASP A 123 -29.52 10.86 2.43
CA ASP A 123 -30.29 10.67 1.20
C ASP A 123 -31.74 10.24 1.47
N VAL A 124 -31.98 9.46 2.54
CA VAL A 124 -33.32 8.93 2.87
C VAL A 124 -34.16 9.89 3.72
N SER A 125 -33.55 10.65 4.63
CA SER A 125 -34.30 11.47 5.59
C SER A 125 -34.83 12.79 5.00
N HIS A 126 -34.38 13.21 3.81
CA HIS A 126 -34.64 14.52 3.19
C HIS A 126 -34.38 15.74 4.12
N GLN A 127 -33.79 15.52 5.30
CA GLN A 127 -33.31 16.59 6.15
C GLN A 127 -31.99 17.06 5.56
N SER A 128 -31.97 18.32 5.13
CA SER A 128 -30.73 19.06 4.97
C SER A 128 -30.06 19.09 6.35
N THR A 129 -29.16 18.15 6.61
CA THR A 129 -28.27 18.18 7.76
C THR A 129 -27.29 19.35 7.58
N ASP A 130 -27.83 20.56 7.68
CA ASP A 130 -27.09 21.77 7.93
C ASP A 130 -26.53 21.65 9.36
N LEU A 131 -25.23 21.36 9.46
CA LEU A 131 -24.25 22.25 10.13
C LEU A 131 -22.88 21.61 10.39
N TYR A 132 -22.66 20.31 10.24
CA TYR A 132 -21.32 19.72 10.52
C TYR A 132 -20.87 18.54 9.65
N VAL A 133 -21.73 18.05 8.75
CA VAL A 133 -21.39 16.89 7.92
C VAL A 133 -21.38 17.35 6.46
N GLN A 134 -20.34 18.09 6.08
CA GLN A 134 -19.90 17.99 4.69
C GLN A 134 -19.47 16.53 4.53
N ILE A 135 -20.38 15.68 4.05
CA ILE A 135 -20.03 14.33 3.64
C ILE A 135 -19.01 14.52 2.55
N ASN A 136 -17.76 14.37 2.92
CA ASN A 136 -16.67 14.57 2.02
C ASN A 136 -16.66 13.34 1.13
N ASN A 137 -17.24 13.46 -0.07
CA ASN A 137 -17.25 12.39 -1.07
C ASN A 137 -15.83 11.87 -1.34
N TYR A 138 -14.82 12.69 -1.06
CA TYR A 138 -13.42 12.29 -1.01
C TYR A 138 -13.14 11.16 0.00
N ASP A 139 -13.61 11.26 1.24
CA ASP A 139 -13.32 10.29 2.29
C ASP A 139 -13.99 8.95 2.00
N ILE A 140 -15.21 8.96 1.45
CA ILE A 140 -15.88 7.74 0.97
C ILE A 140 -15.10 7.12 -0.19
N ALA A 141 -14.70 7.92 -1.19
CA ALA A 141 -13.95 7.43 -2.33
C ALA A 141 -12.57 6.89 -1.93
N TYR A 142 -11.86 7.60 -1.05
CA TYR A 142 -10.61 7.18 -0.44
C TYR A 142 -10.77 5.83 0.24
N ASN A 143 -11.78 5.71 1.09
CA ASN A 143 -12.03 4.50 1.85
C ASN A 143 -12.41 3.31 0.95
N CYS A 144 -13.24 3.55 -0.07
CA CYS A 144 -13.56 2.58 -1.11
C CYS A 144 -12.30 2.08 -1.83
N CYS A 145 -11.42 2.98 -2.26
CA CYS A 145 -10.17 2.63 -2.93
C CYS A 145 -9.25 1.84 -2.01
N TYR A 146 -9.13 2.22 -0.73
CA TYR A 146 -8.32 1.53 0.26
C TYR A 146 -8.81 0.09 0.47
N LEU A 147 -10.13 -0.10 0.62
CA LEU A 147 -10.76 -1.41 0.74
C LEU A 147 -10.57 -2.25 -0.53
N ALA A 148 -10.85 -1.68 -1.70
CA ALA A 148 -10.73 -2.37 -2.98
C ALA A 148 -9.29 -2.83 -3.24
N ILE A 149 -8.31 -1.96 -3.00
CA ILE A 149 -6.89 -2.30 -3.14
C ILE A 149 -6.51 -3.36 -2.10
N GLY A 150 -6.91 -3.23 -0.84
CA GLY A 150 -6.66 -4.24 0.20
C GLY A 150 -7.16 -5.63 -0.20
N VAL A 151 -8.38 -5.72 -0.74
CA VAL A 151 -8.97 -6.96 -1.25
C VAL A 151 -8.20 -7.47 -2.48
N LEU A 152 -7.88 -6.60 -3.44
CA LEU A 152 -7.12 -6.98 -4.64
C LEU A 152 -5.75 -7.54 -4.28
N VAL A 153 -5.05 -6.98 -3.29
CA VAL A 153 -3.78 -7.50 -2.80
C VAL A 153 -3.92 -8.91 -2.26
N ILE A 154 -4.96 -9.16 -1.46
CA ILE A 154 -5.21 -10.50 -0.92
C ILE A 154 -5.51 -11.49 -2.04
N LEU A 155 -6.39 -11.12 -2.98
CA LEU A 155 -6.80 -11.99 -4.08
C LEU A 155 -5.64 -12.27 -5.04
N LEU A 156 -4.85 -11.25 -5.36
CA LEU A 156 -3.77 -11.32 -6.34
C LEU A 156 -2.41 -11.67 -5.75
N ARG A 157 -2.33 -11.97 -4.45
CA ARG A 157 -1.07 -12.20 -3.73
C ARG A 157 -0.17 -13.22 -4.44
N LYS A 158 -0.73 -14.31 -4.96
CA LYS A 158 0.04 -15.36 -5.63
C LYS A 158 0.64 -14.88 -6.95
N GLN A 159 -0.07 -14.04 -7.72
CA GLN A 159 0.51 -13.45 -8.92
C GLN A 159 1.59 -12.42 -8.56
N ILE A 160 1.37 -11.62 -7.51
CA ILE A 160 2.35 -10.63 -7.05
C ILE A 160 3.65 -11.32 -6.63
N VAL A 161 3.57 -12.44 -5.88
CA VAL A 161 4.76 -13.20 -5.48
C VAL A 161 5.55 -13.73 -6.67
N LYS A 162 4.88 -14.19 -7.73
CA LYS A 162 5.56 -14.62 -8.97
C LYS A 162 6.33 -13.51 -9.66
N LEU A 163 5.99 -12.24 -9.45
CA LEU A 163 6.72 -11.09 -10.00
C LEU A 163 7.91 -10.68 -9.12
N LEU A 164 8.00 -11.19 -7.89
CA LEU A 164 9.06 -10.88 -6.93
C LEU A 164 10.20 -11.90 -6.93
N GLU A 165 9.95 -13.09 -7.46
CA GLU A 165 10.94 -14.15 -7.73
C GLU A 165 11.84 -13.75 -8.91
#